data_AF-A0A7C6YNH5-F1
#
_entry.id   AF-A0A7C6YNH5-F1
#
_cell.length_a   1.000
_cell.length_b   1.000
_cell.length_c   1.000
_cell.angle_alpha   90.00
_cell.angle_beta   90.00
_cell.angle_gamma   90.00
#
_symmetry.space_group_name_H-M   'P 1'
#
loop_
_entity.id
_entity.type
_entity.pdbx_description
1 polymer ?
#
loop_
_entity_poly.entity_id
_entity_poly.type
_entity_poly.pdbx_seq_one_letter_code
_entity_poly.pdbx_strand_id
1 'polypeptide(L)'
;MLVKVLEMIKQIPAFSISRLAKNLNMDIDIVEQLINQLKTMGYIKEEIINECCSKNCNGCLNSCKCVQIKVLYITEKGNKCLKRKITAQ
;
A
#
# COMPACT_ATOMS: atom_id res chain seq x y z
N MET A 1 -7.08 12.57 -9.12
CA MET A 1 -6.59 12.25 -7.76
C MET A 1 -6.35 10.76 -7.56
N LEU A 2 -7.32 9.87 -7.85
CA LEU A 2 -7.15 8.41 -7.76
C LEU A 2 -5.90 7.86 -8.46
N VAL A 3 -5.55 8.39 -9.64
CA VAL A 3 -4.33 7.98 -10.38
C VAL A 3 -3.05 8.29 -9.59
N LYS A 4 -2.97 9.44 -8.91
CA LYS A 4 -1.79 9.80 -8.09
C LYS A 4 -1.63 8.87 -6.89
N VAL A 5 -2.75 8.51 -6.26
CA VAL A 5 -2.77 7.51 -5.16
C VAL A 5 -2.29 6.16 -5.70
N LEU A 6 -2.79 5.75 -6.87
CA LEU A 6 -2.39 4.51 -7.53
C LEU A 6 -0.89 4.50 -7.90
N GLU A 7 -0.34 5.62 -8.38
CA GLU A 7 1.11 5.76 -8.63
C GLU A 7 1.92 5.63 -7.35
N MET A 8 1.46 6.24 -6.26
CA MET A 8 2.17 6.20 -4.99
C MET A 8 2.16 4.81 -4.36
N ILE A 9 1.05 4.07 -4.51
CA ILE A 9 0.96 2.65 -4.13
C ILE A 9 1.99 1.81 -4.91
N LYS A 10 2.29 2.16 -6.17
CA LYS A 10 3.29 1.44 -6.98
C LYS A 10 4.70 1.62 -6.44
N GLN A 11 5.02 2.80 -5.93
CA GLN A 11 6.36 3.18 -5.49
C GLN A 11 6.66 2.70 -4.07
N ILE A 12 5.64 2.52 -3.23
CA ILE A 12 5.79 2.17 -1.81
C ILE A 12 5.12 0.81 -1.57
N PRO A 13 5.86 -0.30 -1.71
CA PRO A 13 5.30 -1.65 -1.66
C PRO A 13 4.86 -2.11 -0.26
N ALA A 14 5.18 -1.38 0.82
CA ALA A 14 4.77 -1.72 2.19
C ALA A 14 3.86 -0.62 2.77
N PHE A 15 2.67 -0.98 3.24
CA PHE A 15 1.59 -0.02 3.45
C PHE A 15 1.36 0.38 4.91
N SER A 16 1.59 1.65 5.20
CA SER A 16 1.01 2.36 6.33
C SER A 16 0.12 3.46 5.75
N ILE A 17 -1.20 3.40 5.99
CA ILE A 17 -2.17 4.42 5.55
C ILE A 17 -1.72 5.80 6.01
N SER A 18 -1.24 5.90 7.25
CA SER A 18 -0.72 7.15 7.83
C SER A 18 0.48 7.71 7.05
N ARG A 19 1.38 6.85 6.56
CA ARG A 19 2.51 7.28 5.73
C ARG A 19 2.05 7.78 4.36
N LEU A 20 1.02 7.15 3.78
CA LEU A 20 0.45 7.59 2.51
C LEU A 20 -0.25 8.94 2.64
N ALA A 21 -1.07 9.11 3.68
CA ALA A 21 -1.73 10.37 4.03
C ALA A 21 -0.72 11.51 4.18
N LYS A 22 0.37 11.29 4.92
CA LYS A 22 1.46 12.25 5.07
C LYS A 22 2.13 12.61 3.74
N ASN A 23 2.42 11.62 2.90
CA ASN A 23 3.09 11.84 1.62
C ASN A 23 2.20 12.57 0.60
N LEU A 24 0.89 12.32 0.64
CA LEU A 24 -0.09 12.97 -0.22
C LEU A 24 -0.56 14.32 0.34
N ASN A 25 -0.13 14.67 1.56
CA ASN A 25 -0.63 15.80 2.33
C ASN A 25 -2.17 15.82 2.41
N MET A 26 -2.75 14.65 2.71
CA MET A 26 -4.19 14.42 2.80
C MET A 26 -4.56 13.86 4.16
N ASP A 27 -5.82 14.04 4.51
CA ASP A 27 -6.40 13.40 5.69
C ASP A 27 -6.44 11.87 5.55
N ILE A 28 -6.29 11.16 6.66
CA ILE A 28 -6.28 9.69 6.71
C ILE A 28 -7.60 9.11 6.20
N ASP A 29 -8.73 9.70 6.56
CA ASP A 29 -10.05 9.21 6.19
C ASP A 29 -10.28 9.33 4.68
N ILE A 30 -9.79 10.44 4.10
CA ILE A 30 -9.84 10.67 2.65
C ILE A 30 -8.99 9.62 1.92
N VAL A 31 -7.78 9.35 2.43
CA VAL A 31 -6.91 8.33 1.84
C VAL A 31 -7.53 6.95 1.93
N GLU A 32 -8.14 6.60 3.06
CA GLU A 32 -8.82 5.32 3.23
C GLU A 32 -9.99 5.16 2.25
N GLN A 33 -10.81 6.21 2.07
CA GLN A 33 -11.87 6.22 1.06
C GLN A 33 -11.33 6.01 -0.36
N LEU A 34 -10.24 6.68 -0.73
CA LEU A 34 -9.62 6.54 -2.05
C LEU A 34 -9.05 5.13 -2.28
N ILE A 35 -8.44 4.54 -1.25
CA ILE A 35 -7.95 3.15 -1.29
C ILE A 35 -9.13 2.19 -1.48
N ASN A 36 -10.22 2.36 -0.73
CA ASN A 36 -11.41 1.53 -0.85
C ASN A 36 -12.02 1.63 -2.24
N GLN A 37 -12.08 2.84 -2.82
CA GLN A 37 -12.52 3.02 -4.21
C GLN A 37 -11.61 2.27 -5.20
N LEU A 38 -10.27 2.38 -5.07
CA LEU A 38 -9.33 1.66 -5.94
C LEU A 38 -9.46 0.13 -5.80
N LYS A 39 -9.75 -0.38 -4.58
CA LYS A 39 -10.03 -1.80 -4.33
C LYS A 39 -11.32 -2.23 -5.03
N THR A 40 -12.43 -1.51 -4.83
CA THR A 40 -13.73 -1.79 -5.47
C THR A 40 -13.63 -1.78 -7.00
N MET A 41 -12.83 -0.86 -7.56
CA MET A 41 -12.57 -0.79 -8.99
C MET A 41 -11.64 -1.90 -9.51
N GLY A 42 -11.03 -2.69 -8.61
CA GLY A 42 -10.11 -3.77 -8.95
C GLY A 42 -8.76 -3.29 -9.46
N TYR A 43 -8.34 -2.07 -9.12
CA TYR A 43 -7.02 -1.54 -9.47
C TYR A 43 -5.93 -1.95 -8.48
N ILE A 44 -6.32 -2.23 -7.24
CA ILE A 44 -5.44 -2.72 -6.19
C ILE A 44 -6.08 -3.88 -5.44
N LYS A 45 -5.26 -4.72 -4.81
CA LYS A 45 -5.66 -5.79 -3.89
C LYS A 45 -4.93 -5.64 -2.57
N GLU A 46 -5.52 -6.12 -1.49
CA GLU A 46 -4.89 -6.19 -0.17
C GLU A 46 -4.55 -7.64 0.16
N GLU A 47 -3.34 -7.87 0.64
CA GLU A 47 -2.89 -9.15 1.15
C GLU A 47 -2.34 -8.96 2.57
N ILE A 48 -2.65 -9.90 3.45
CA ILE A 48 -2.14 -9.91 4.82
C ILE A 48 -0.95 -10.85 4.85
N ILE A 49 0.23 -10.28 5.14
CA ILE A 49 1.46 -11.04 5.30
C ILE A 49 1.72 -11.18 6.79
N ASN A 50 1.86 -12.43 7.24
CA ASN A 50 2.32 -12.71 8.59
C ASN A 50 3.85 -12.75 8.58
N GLU A 51 4.47 -11.70 9.12
CA GLU A 51 5.92 -11.67 9.25
C GLU A 51 6.29 -12.04 10.69
N CYS A 52 6.85 -13.23 10.86
CA CYS A 52 7.41 -13.67 12.13
C CYS A 52 8.92 -13.49 12.07
N CYS A 53 9.49 -12.79 13.07
CA CYS A 53 10.95 -12.65 13.16
C CYS A 53 11.56 -14.01 13.50
N SER A 54 12.16 -14.67 12.50
CA SER A 54 12.75 -16.00 12.62
C SER A 54 14.24 -15.97 13.03
N LYS A 55 14.80 -14.79 13.29
CA LYS A 55 16.22 -14.63 13.62
C LYS A 55 16.38 -14.32 15.11
N ASN A 56 17.30 -15.05 15.75
CA ASN A 56 17.87 -14.73 17.06
C ASN A 56 18.54 -13.35 16.98
N CYS A 57 17.75 -12.30 17.20
CA CYS A 57 18.25 -10.94 17.25
C CYS A 57 18.91 -10.76 18.63
N ASN A 58 20.25 -10.76 18.68
CA ASN A 58 21.05 -10.73 19.92
C ASN A 58 20.81 -9.50 20.82
N GLY A 59 19.94 -8.57 20.44
CA GLY A 59 19.68 -7.32 21.18
C GLY A 59 18.21 -7.03 21.51
N CYS A 60 17.25 -7.88 21.14
CA CYS A 60 15.84 -7.64 21.47
C CYS A 60 15.46 -8.38 22.76
N LEU A 61 15.19 -7.63 23.84
CA LEU A 61 14.79 -8.15 25.16
C LEU A 61 13.37 -8.74 25.18
N ASN A 62 12.54 -8.44 24.18
CA ASN A 62 11.16 -8.90 24.08
C ASN A 62 11.01 -9.95 22.98
N SER A 63 10.14 -10.94 23.23
CA SER A 63 9.73 -11.92 22.23
C SER A 63 9.22 -11.20 20.98
N CYS A 64 9.92 -11.34 19.86
CA CYS A 64 9.47 -10.81 18.59
C CYS A 64 8.15 -11.50 18.22
N LYS A 65 7.04 -10.80 18.44
CA LYS A 65 5.71 -11.28 18.05
C LYS A 65 5.60 -11.27 16.54
N CYS A 66 4.92 -12.27 15.98
CA CYS A 66 4.52 -12.22 14.58
C CYS A 66 3.63 -10.99 14.36
N VAL A 67 3.99 -10.16 13.39
CA VAL A 67 3.23 -8.96 13.04
C VAL A 67 2.45 -9.26 11.77
N GLN A 68 1.15 -8.93 11.79
CA GLN A 68 0.32 -8.90 10.59
C GLN A 68 0.57 -7.59 9.87
N ILE A 69 1.11 -7.68 8.65
CA ILE A 69 1.37 -6.53 7.79
C ILE A 69 0.36 -6.56 6.65
N LYS A 70 -0.45 -5.50 6.53
CA LYS A 70 -1.33 -5.31 5.38
C LYS A 70 -0.51 -4.72 4.24
N VAL A 71 -0.51 -5.41 3.10
CA VAL A 71 0.22 -4.99 1.91
C VAL A 71 -0.75 -4.76 0.77
N LEU A 72 -0.63 -3.60 0.10
CA LEU A 72 -1.43 -3.28 -1.09
C LEU A 72 -0.60 -3.55 -2.34
N TYR A 73 -1.17 -4.31 -3.26
CA TYR A 73 -0.58 -4.62 -4.55
C TYR A 73 -1.41 -4.03 -5.68
N ILE A 74 -0.74 -3.48 -6.69
CA ILE A 74 -1.39 -3.05 -7.92
C ILE A 74 -1.71 -4.27 -8.78
N THR A 75 -2.96 -4.38 -9.22
CA THR A 75 -3.40 -5.45 -10.11
C THR A 75 -2.89 -5.21 -11.54
N GLU A 76 -3.04 -6.20 -12.42
CA GLU A 76 -2.74 -6.01 -13.85
C GLU A 76 -3.58 -4.88 -14.46
N LYS A 77 -4.85 -4.76 -14.05
CA LYS A 77 -5.77 -3.68 -14.46
C LYS A 77 -5.24 -2.31 -14.01
N GLY A 78 -4.75 -2.19 -12.78
CA GLY A 78 -4.14 -0.97 -12.25
C GLY A 78 -2.89 -0.57 -13.03
N ASN A 79 -2.02 -1.54 -13.34
CA ASN A 79 -0.84 -1.30 -14.16
C ASN A 79 -1.19 -0.84 -15.59
N LYS A 80 -2.21 -1.42 -16.22
CA LYS A 80 -2.72 -0.96 -17.53
C LYS A 80 -3.26 0.47 -17.46
N CYS A 81 -3.95 0.84 -16.38
CA CYS A 81 -4.43 2.20 -16.15
C CYS A 81 -3.28 3.21 -16.07
N LEU A 82 -2.23 2.91 -15.30
CA LEU A 82 -1.04 3.75 -15.18
C LEU A 82 -0.31 3.90 -16.53
N LYS A 83 -0.12 2.80 -17.27
CA LYS A 83 0.53 2.84 -18.59
C LYS A 83 -0.21 3.72 -19.59
N ARG A 84 -1.55 3.67 -19.63
CA ARG A 84 -2.38 4.49 -20.54
C ARG A 84 -2.35 5.98 -20.24
N LYS A 85 -2.04 6.37 -19.00
CA LYS A 85 -1.92 7.77 -18.57
C LYS A 85 -0.55 8.37 -18.93
N ILE A 86 0.50 7.55 -18.98
CA ILE A 86 1.87 7.95 -19.32
C ILE A 86 2.03 8.18 -20.85
N THR A 87 1.22 7.52 -21.69
CA THR A 87 1.24 7.71 -23.16
C THR A 87 0.33 8.83 -23.67
N ALA A 88 -0.31 9.61 -22.79
CA ALA A 88 -1.18 10.72 -23.16
C ALA A 88 -0.54 12.11 -22.91
N GLN A 89 0.80 12.17 -22.85
CA GLN A 89 1.58 13.40 -22.77
C GLN A 89 2.49 13.54 -23.98
#